data_AF-W6LGW0-F1
#
_entry.id   AF-W6LGW0-F1
#
_cell.length_a   1.000
_cell.length_b   1.000
_cell.length_c   1.000
_cell.angle_alpha   90.00
_cell.angle_beta   90.00
_cell.angle_gamma   90.00
#
_symmetry.space_group_name_H-M   'P 1'
#
loop_
_entity.id
_entity.type
_entity.pdbx_description
1 polymer ?
#
loop_
_entity_poly.entity_id
_entity_poly.type
_entity_poly.pdbx_seq_one_letter_code
_entity_poly.pdbx_strand_id
1 'polypeptide(L)'
;MRLVSASFLAFAFFSFIIILGNNVDAAELPAKIYSQLGGEWNVEVVSPCTSFADGNVTFLNESASINWMNTKLKHLSTKIISAEEDADTLNLDGFNLFLVNGRQGVSYTICESQTNHLETTSRPYYEAGRTSTTLTQYSGVMDGNCDLANKRTFFIRTLGIPMEGKKVSVLKQKEVLQYVEVLMDIQELPNTCFVKIVEEAEENKSRSAKRRGLRAGAGELDSLDVFSKNGQVSIRFTKKSPSKLTFYEKYKASFMFVGAFLGFRIVNKIVQHKFSR
;
A
#
# COMPACT_ATOMS: atom_id res chain seq x y z
N MET A 1 20.08 49.41 -9.61
CA MET A 1 18.75 49.22 -8.96
C MET A 1 17.78 48.29 -9.70
N ARG A 2 18.02 47.90 -10.98
CA ARG A 2 17.11 47.02 -11.75
C ARG A 2 17.34 45.50 -11.63
N LEU A 3 18.54 45.06 -11.21
CA LEU A 3 18.82 43.63 -11.03
C LEU A 3 18.12 43.04 -9.80
N VAL A 4 18.00 43.82 -8.72
CA VAL A 4 17.41 43.35 -7.46
C VAL A 4 15.92 43.03 -7.63
N SER A 5 15.17 43.81 -8.44
CA SER A 5 13.74 43.54 -8.65
C SER A 5 13.46 42.29 -9.48
N ALA A 6 14.36 41.92 -10.40
CA ALA A 6 14.21 40.70 -11.21
C ALA A 6 14.41 39.44 -10.36
N SER A 7 15.34 39.47 -9.40
CA SER A 7 15.57 38.36 -8.47
C SER A 7 14.40 38.16 -7.51
N PHE A 8 13.79 39.24 -7.00
CA PHE A 8 12.59 39.14 -6.17
C PHE A 8 11.36 38.64 -6.94
N LEU A 9 11.19 39.07 -8.19
CA LEU A 9 10.13 38.56 -9.06
C LEU A 9 10.33 37.08 -9.38
N ALA A 10 11.56 36.64 -9.69
CA ALA A 10 11.86 35.23 -9.92
C ALA A 10 11.62 34.40 -8.65
N PHE A 11 12.07 34.87 -7.49
CA PHE A 11 11.84 34.18 -6.22
C PHE A 11 10.35 34.08 -5.91
N ALA A 12 9.58 35.17 -6.08
CA ALA A 12 8.13 35.15 -5.90
C ALA A 12 7.43 34.22 -6.89
N PHE A 13 7.86 34.17 -8.15
CA PHE A 13 7.30 33.26 -9.15
C PHE A 13 7.61 31.80 -8.86
N PHE A 14 8.84 31.49 -8.43
CA PHE A 14 9.23 30.14 -7.99
C PHE A 14 8.49 29.75 -6.71
N SER A 15 8.38 30.64 -5.72
CA SER A 15 7.58 30.40 -4.51
C SER A 15 6.12 30.18 -4.85
N PHE A 16 5.55 30.95 -5.79
CA PHE A 16 4.15 30.79 -6.22
C PHE A 16 3.93 29.46 -6.95
N ILE A 17 4.87 29.03 -7.81
CA ILE A 17 4.83 27.71 -8.46
C ILE A 17 4.97 26.57 -7.43
N ILE A 18 5.81 26.75 -6.40
CA ILE A 18 5.95 25.75 -5.32
C ILE A 18 4.67 25.67 -4.47
N ILE A 19 4.04 26.82 -4.16
CA ILE A 19 2.80 26.88 -3.37
C ILE A 19 1.61 26.32 -4.15
N LEU A 20 1.48 26.63 -5.45
CA LEU A 20 0.44 26.05 -6.31
C LEU A 20 0.68 24.59 -6.69
N GLY A 21 1.94 24.14 -6.69
CA GLY A 21 2.33 22.75 -6.96
C GLY A 21 2.05 21.78 -5.80
N ASN A 22 1.78 22.29 -4.59
CA ASN A 22 1.53 21.48 -3.40
C ASN A 22 0.04 21.21 -3.12
N ASN A 23 -0.90 21.95 -3.73
CA ASN A 23 -2.34 21.65 -3.64
C ASN A 23 -2.75 20.63 -4.72
N VAL A 24 -2.06 19.49 -4.74
CA VAL A 24 -2.50 18.35 -5.56
C VAL A 24 -3.39 17.49 -4.68
N ASP A 25 -4.65 17.30 -5.10
CA ASP A 25 -5.60 16.34 -4.51
C ASP A 25 -4.94 14.95 -4.44
N ALA A 26 -4.26 14.67 -3.33
CA ALA A 26 -3.42 13.49 -3.14
C ALA A 26 -3.87 12.76 -1.88
N ALA A 27 -3.88 11.43 -1.96
CA ALA A 27 -4.09 10.60 -0.79
C ALA A 27 -2.75 10.35 -0.10
N GLU A 28 -2.73 10.47 1.21
CA GLU A 28 -1.55 10.25 2.03
C GLU A 28 -1.60 8.87 2.66
N LEU A 29 -0.46 8.17 2.60
CA LEU A 29 -0.24 6.95 3.36
C LEU A 29 0.79 7.22 4.46
N PRO A 30 0.69 6.56 5.61
CA PRO A 30 1.70 6.68 6.66
C PRO A 30 3.09 6.37 6.12
N ALA A 31 4.09 7.18 6.46
CA ALA A 31 5.47 7.04 5.98
C ALA A 31 6.02 5.61 6.19
N LYS A 32 5.67 4.98 7.31
CA LYS A 32 6.03 3.59 7.64
C LYS A 32 5.50 2.57 6.62
N ILE A 33 4.28 2.78 6.09
CA ILE A 33 3.68 1.91 5.08
C ILE A 33 4.24 2.26 3.70
N TYR A 34 4.28 3.56 3.37
CA TYR A 34 4.71 4.04 2.06
C TYR A 34 6.16 3.62 1.74
N SER A 35 7.07 3.72 2.71
CA SER A 35 8.47 3.28 2.57
C SER A 35 8.63 1.80 2.21
N GLN A 36 7.60 0.98 2.43
CA GLN A 36 7.61 -0.46 2.15
C GLN A 36 6.89 -0.86 0.85
N LEU A 37 6.28 0.11 0.15
CA LEU A 37 5.49 -0.11 -1.06
C LEU A 37 6.31 -0.10 -2.36
N GLY A 38 7.64 -0.18 -2.33
CA GLY A 38 8.43 -0.01 -3.54
C GLY A 38 8.13 -1.04 -4.65
N GLY A 39 8.18 -0.55 -5.90
CA GLY A 39 8.00 -1.35 -7.11
C GLY A 39 6.62 -1.18 -7.76
N GLU A 40 6.23 -2.17 -8.56
CA GLU A 40 4.98 -2.16 -9.34
C GLU A 40 3.86 -2.95 -8.63
N TRP A 41 2.67 -2.37 -8.59
CA TRP A 41 1.49 -2.91 -7.91
C TRP A 41 0.25 -2.81 -8.79
N ASN A 42 -0.64 -3.77 -8.62
CA ASN A 42 -2.03 -3.68 -9.06
C ASN A 42 -2.82 -2.94 -8.00
N VAL A 43 -3.79 -2.15 -8.44
CA VAL A 43 -4.78 -1.49 -7.57
C VAL A 43 -6.16 -1.92 -8.00
N GLU A 44 -7.00 -2.24 -7.03
CA GLU A 44 -8.42 -2.54 -7.21
C GLU A 44 -9.24 -1.69 -6.24
N VAL A 45 -10.31 -1.09 -6.73
CA VAL A 45 -11.21 -0.25 -5.94
C VAL A 45 -12.64 -0.71 -6.11
N VAL A 46 -13.29 -0.83 -4.96
CA VAL A 46 -14.70 -1.17 -4.81
C VAL A 46 -15.31 -0.07 -3.98
N SER A 47 -16.33 0.58 -4.54
CA SER A 47 -17.01 1.70 -3.90
C SER A 47 -18.49 1.68 -4.27
N PRO A 48 -19.39 2.18 -3.41
CA PRO A 48 -20.75 2.51 -3.81
C PRO A 48 -20.83 3.70 -4.78
N CYS A 49 -19.80 4.53 -4.91
CA CYS A 49 -19.82 5.75 -5.73
C CYS A 49 -19.53 5.47 -7.20
N THR A 50 -18.81 4.38 -7.48
CA THR A 50 -18.36 4.05 -8.83
C THR A 50 -18.42 2.54 -9.05
N SER A 51 -18.56 2.14 -10.30
CA SER A 51 -18.29 0.75 -10.68
C SER A 51 -16.87 0.34 -10.28
N PHE A 52 -16.64 -0.97 -10.12
CA PHE A 52 -15.32 -1.55 -9.93
C PHE A 52 -14.26 -0.89 -10.83
N ALA A 53 -13.13 -0.54 -10.24
CA ALA A 53 -12.03 0.12 -10.92
C ALA A 53 -10.72 -0.61 -10.63
N ASP A 54 -9.96 -0.88 -11.68
CA ASP A 54 -8.65 -1.52 -11.60
C ASP A 54 -7.59 -0.65 -12.27
N GLY A 55 -6.36 -0.79 -11.81
CA GLY A 55 -5.25 0.06 -12.24
C GLY A 55 -3.89 -0.49 -11.85
N ASN A 56 -2.87 0.24 -12.27
CA ASN A 56 -1.48 -0.04 -11.91
C ASN A 56 -0.87 1.17 -11.23
N VAL A 57 -0.05 0.95 -10.21
CA VAL A 57 0.72 2.01 -9.57
C VAL A 57 2.16 1.57 -9.42
N THR A 58 3.08 2.51 -9.62
CA THR A 58 4.51 2.28 -9.37
C THR A 58 4.95 3.25 -8.29
N PHE A 59 5.33 2.72 -7.13
CA PHE A 59 5.81 3.53 -6.02
C PHE A 59 7.31 3.77 -6.18
N LEU A 60 7.65 5.01 -6.45
CA LEU A 60 9.01 5.52 -6.57
C LEU A 60 9.15 6.75 -5.66
N ASN A 61 10.22 6.81 -4.88
CA ASN A 61 10.54 7.96 -4.01
C ASN A 61 9.41 8.32 -3.03
N GLU A 62 8.82 9.51 -3.15
CA GLU A 62 7.83 10.09 -2.20
C GLU A 62 6.41 10.19 -2.78
N SER A 63 6.23 9.94 -4.08
CA SER A 63 4.91 10.02 -4.74
C SER A 63 4.69 8.92 -5.76
N ALA A 64 3.45 8.47 -5.87
CA ALA A 64 2.99 7.50 -6.84
C ALA A 64 1.71 7.97 -7.52
N SER A 65 1.50 7.57 -8.76
CA SER A 65 0.27 7.88 -9.51
C SER A 65 -0.35 6.59 -10.01
N ILE A 66 -1.66 6.46 -9.85
CA ILE A 66 -2.42 5.32 -10.34
C ILE A 66 -2.77 5.53 -11.80
N ASN A 67 -2.40 4.56 -12.63
CA ASN A 67 -2.80 4.46 -14.02
C ASN A 67 -4.01 3.52 -14.10
N TRP A 68 -5.21 4.10 -14.14
CA TRP A 68 -6.46 3.35 -14.24
C TRP A 68 -6.60 2.65 -15.59
N MET A 69 -7.06 1.40 -15.59
CA MET A 69 -7.37 0.65 -16.81
C MET A 69 -8.77 0.98 -17.35
N ASN A 70 -9.71 1.28 -16.45
CA ASN A 70 -11.08 1.66 -16.78
C ASN A 70 -11.10 2.95 -17.64
N THR A 71 -11.68 2.88 -18.83
CA THR A 71 -11.73 3.98 -19.81
C THR A 71 -12.34 5.27 -19.26
N LYS A 72 -13.29 5.18 -18.32
CA LYS A 72 -13.91 6.35 -17.69
C LYS A 72 -12.97 7.07 -16.71
N LEU A 73 -11.99 6.35 -16.17
CA LEU A 73 -11.07 6.85 -15.13
C LEU A 73 -9.67 7.13 -15.68
N LYS A 74 -9.38 6.77 -16.95
CA LYS A 74 -8.06 6.99 -17.58
C LYS A 74 -7.57 8.44 -17.56
N HIS A 75 -8.49 9.40 -17.51
CA HIS A 75 -8.17 10.83 -17.49
C HIS A 75 -7.90 11.35 -16.07
N LEU A 76 -8.16 10.55 -15.03
CA LEU A 76 -8.00 10.95 -13.64
C LEU A 76 -6.59 10.62 -13.17
N SER A 77 -5.92 11.63 -12.64
CA SER A 77 -4.64 11.45 -11.96
C SER A 77 -4.90 11.25 -10.47
N THR A 78 -4.97 10.00 -10.02
CA THR A 78 -5.01 9.69 -8.59
C THR A 78 -3.58 9.62 -8.08
N LYS A 79 -3.18 10.61 -7.27
CA LYS A 79 -1.86 10.67 -6.66
C LYS A 79 -1.89 10.13 -5.24
N ILE A 80 -0.88 9.36 -4.88
CA ILE A 80 -0.61 8.89 -3.53
C ILE A 80 0.75 9.44 -3.12
N ILE A 81 0.87 10.00 -1.92
CA ILE A 81 2.15 10.49 -1.39
C ILE A 81 2.44 9.88 -0.01
N SER A 82 3.71 9.90 0.35
CA SER A 82 4.10 9.65 1.74
C SER A 82 3.70 10.84 2.58
N ALA A 83 3.05 10.58 3.70
CA ALA A 83 2.89 11.58 4.76
C ALA A 83 4.25 11.93 5.38
N GLU A 84 4.28 13.06 6.09
CA GLU A 84 5.37 13.39 7.00
C GLU A 84 5.46 12.33 8.11
N GLU A 85 6.66 12.13 8.66
CA GLU A 85 6.83 11.27 9.83
C GLU A 85 6.01 11.84 11.00
N ASP A 86 5.30 10.96 11.71
CA ASP A 86 4.44 11.31 12.84
C ASP A 86 3.29 12.29 12.54
N ALA A 87 2.87 12.40 11.27
CA ALA A 87 1.66 13.13 10.92
C ALA A 87 0.42 12.52 11.62
N ASP A 88 -0.26 13.33 12.43
CA ASP A 88 -1.46 12.92 13.16
C ASP A 88 -2.66 12.70 12.23
N THR A 89 -2.84 13.61 11.26
CA THR A 89 -3.96 13.60 10.31
C THR A 89 -3.45 13.48 8.89
N LEU A 90 -4.10 12.61 8.12
CA LEU A 90 -3.69 12.17 6.79
C LEU A 90 -4.82 12.45 5.79
N ASN A 91 -4.47 12.88 4.58
CA ASN A 91 -5.46 13.23 3.56
C ASN A 91 -5.92 12.02 2.70
N LEU A 92 -7.18 12.02 2.26
CA LEU A 92 -7.77 11.06 1.30
C LEU A 92 -8.21 11.70 -0.02
N ASP A 93 -7.84 12.95 -0.30
CA ASP A 93 -8.35 13.72 -1.43
C ASP A 93 -8.13 13.05 -2.78
N GLY A 94 -7.02 12.32 -2.95
CA GLY A 94 -6.74 11.54 -4.16
C GLY A 94 -7.79 10.46 -4.45
N PHE A 95 -8.57 10.05 -3.45
CA PHE A 95 -9.62 9.04 -3.53
C PHE A 95 -11.04 9.61 -3.46
N ASN A 96 -11.24 10.93 -3.42
CA ASN A 96 -12.56 11.56 -3.27
C ASN A 96 -13.63 11.03 -4.22
N LEU A 97 -13.27 10.72 -5.47
CA LEU A 97 -14.19 10.17 -6.47
C LEU A 97 -14.83 8.83 -6.06
N PHE A 98 -14.22 8.12 -5.11
CA PHE A 98 -14.67 6.85 -4.56
C PHE A 98 -15.36 7.02 -3.20
N LEU A 99 -15.33 8.20 -2.59
CA LEU A 99 -15.80 8.45 -1.22
C LEU A 99 -17.04 9.35 -1.19
N VAL A 100 -17.06 10.41 -2.01
CA VAL A 100 -18.06 11.48 -1.94
C VAL A 100 -18.51 11.91 -3.33
N ASN A 101 -19.72 12.44 -3.41
CA ASN A 101 -20.22 13.11 -4.60
C ASN A 101 -19.64 14.53 -4.68
N GLY A 102 -18.62 14.72 -5.52
CA GLY A 102 -18.00 16.02 -5.76
C GLY A 102 -16.56 16.10 -5.24
N ARG A 103 -16.13 17.31 -4.86
CA ARG A 103 -14.83 17.53 -4.22
C ARG A 103 -15.02 18.02 -2.80
N GLN A 104 -14.49 17.28 -1.85
CA GLN A 104 -14.51 17.63 -0.44
C GLN A 104 -13.22 17.12 0.21
N GLY A 105 -12.61 17.94 1.06
CA GLY A 105 -11.50 17.51 1.90
C GLY A 105 -11.94 16.36 2.82
N VAL A 106 -11.41 15.17 2.63
CA VAL A 106 -11.63 14.02 3.53
C VAL A 106 -10.29 13.63 4.13
N SER A 107 -10.25 13.52 5.45
CA SER A 107 -9.05 13.21 6.22
C SER A 107 -9.26 12.01 7.13
N TYR A 108 -8.18 11.43 7.64
CA TYR A 108 -8.24 10.36 8.62
C TYR A 108 -7.09 10.42 9.62
N THR A 109 -7.34 9.84 10.79
CA THR A 109 -6.38 9.74 11.89
C THR A 109 -6.22 8.27 12.25
N ILE A 110 -4.98 7.78 12.37
CA ILE A 110 -4.69 6.41 12.84
C ILE A 110 -4.63 6.41 14.37
N CYS A 111 -5.44 5.56 14.99
CA CYS A 111 -5.59 5.54 16.44
C CYS A 111 -4.87 4.37 17.10
N GLU A 112 -4.84 3.23 16.41
CA GLU A 112 -4.30 2.00 16.96
C GLU A 112 -3.71 1.12 15.85
N SER A 113 -2.75 0.29 16.24
CA SER A 113 -2.16 -0.71 15.36
C SER A 113 -2.08 -2.05 16.07
N GLN A 114 -2.53 -3.10 15.41
CA GLN A 114 -2.38 -4.48 15.86
C GLN A 114 -1.51 -5.24 14.86
N THR A 115 -0.48 -5.92 15.37
CA THR A 115 0.40 -6.77 14.57
C THR A 115 0.26 -8.22 15.00
N ASN A 116 0.02 -9.09 14.03
CA ASN A 116 -0.07 -10.53 14.21
C ASN A 116 0.97 -11.23 13.33
N HIS A 117 1.69 -12.19 13.92
CA HIS A 117 2.60 -13.07 13.18
C HIS A 117 1.90 -14.37 12.87
N LEU A 118 1.94 -14.77 11.61
CA LEU A 118 1.34 -16.00 11.12
C LEU A 118 2.46 -16.91 10.63
N GLU A 119 2.48 -18.16 11.06
CA GLU A 119 3.41 -19.15 10.54
C GLU A 119 3.01 -19.53 9.10
N THR A 120 3.96 -19.42 8.17
CA THR A 120 3.82 -19.81 6.77
C THR A 120 4.92 -20.80 6.42
N THR A 121 4.63 -22.09 6.57
CA THR A 121 5.58 -23.20 6.37
C THR A 121 5.99 -23.41 4.91
N SER A 122 5.23 -22.91 3.94
CA SER A 122 5.62 -22.89 2.53
C SER A 122 5.15 -21.60 1.86
N ARG A 123 6.09 -20.89 1.21
CA ARG A 123 5.77 -19.79 0.29
C ARG A 123 6.22 -20.17 -1.12
N PRO A 124 5.33 -20.11 -2.12
CA PRO A 124 5.77 -20.12 -3.50
C PRO A 124 6.51 -18.80 -3.78
N TYR A 125 7.75 -18.90 -4.26
CA TYR A 125 8.56 -17.82 -4.86
C TYR A 125 9.26 -16.77 -3.99
N TYR A 126 9.20 -16.80 -2.65
CA TYR A 126 9.90 -15.80 -1.81
C TYR A 126 10.74 -16.48 -0.74
N GLU A 127 12.05 -16.51 -0.96
CA GLU A 127 13.09 -16.98 -0.05
C GLU A 127 12.80 -18.31 0.64
N ALA A 128 13.36 -19.40 0.10
CA ALA A 128 13.48 -20.67 0.81
C ALA A 128 14.05 -20.42 2.21
N GLY A 129 13.23 -20.58 3.26
CA GLY A 129 13.62 -20.43 4.66
C GLY A 129 12.88 -19.36 5.47
N ARG A 130 11.96 -18.56 4.91
CA ARG A 130 11.11 -17.66 5.71
C ARG A 130 9.79 -18.32 6.10
N THR A 131 9.65 -18.66 7.37
CA THR A 131 8.52 -19.42 7.94
C THR A 131 7.41 -18.55 8.53
N SER A 132 7.44 -17.22 8.39
CA SER A 132 6.39 -16.36 8.95
C SER A 132 6.03 -15.16 8.06
N THR A 133 4.74 -14.81 8.06
CA THR A 133 4.16 -13.56 7.56
C THR A 133 3.79 -12.66 8.73
N THR A 134 3.83 -11.36 8.51
CA THR A 134 3.30 -10.38 9.47
C THR A 134 2.09 -9.71 8.84
N LEU A 135 0.97 -9.77 9.54
CA LEU A 135 -0.25 -9.04 9.24
C LEU A 135 -0.34 -7.88 10.23
N THR A 136 -0.33 -6.64 9.75
CA THR A 136 -0.57 -5.46 10.59
C THR A 136 -1.87 -4.80 10.18
N GLN A 137 -2.74 -4.53 11.14
CA GLN A 137 -3.96 -3.75 10.94
C GLN A 137 -3.84 -2.44 11.72
N TYR A 138 -3.88 -1.33 11.00
CA TYR A 138 -4.07 0.01 11.54
C TYR A 138 -5.57 0.31 11.53
N SER A 139 -6.09 0.86 12.63
CA SER A 139 -7.49 1.26 12.74
C SER A 139 -7.57 2.73 13.15
N GLY A 140 -8.54 3.45 12.59
CA GLY A 140 -8.60 4.90 12.64
C GLY A 140 -10.02 5.42 12.44
N VAL A 141 -10.12 6.75 12.39
CA VAL A 141 -11.38 7.49 12.23
C VAL A 141 -11.21 8.48 11.07
N MET A 142 -12.20 8.55 10.18
CA MET A 142 -12.28 9.59 9.13
C MET A 142 -12.95 10.85 9.68
N ASP A 143 -12.39 12.02 9.36
CA ASP A 143 -12.87 13.35 9.77
C ASP A 143 -13.23 13.46 11.26
N GLY A 144 -12.38 12.89 12.13
CA GLY A 144 -12.61 12.86 13.57
C GLY A 144 -11.40 12.47 14.41
N ASN A 145 -11.64 12.41 15.71
CA ASN A 145 -10.61 12.15 16.72
C ASN A 145 -10.63 10.70 17.19
N CYS A 146 -9.52 10.26 17.78
CA CYS A 146 -9.32 8.88 18.23
C CYS A 146 -10.02 8.48 19.53
N ASP A 147 -11.01 9.25 19.98
CA ASP A 147 -11.77 9.00 21.21
C ASP A 147 -12.41 7.60 21.21
N LEU A 148 -12.46 6.97 22.39
CA LEU A 148 -13.04 5.63 22.57
C LEU A 148 -14.53 5.56 22.21
N ALA A 149 -15.22 6.70 22.22
CA ALA A 149 -16.63 6.81 21.83
C ALA A 149 -16.82 6.78 20.30
N ASN A 150 -15.80 7.13 19.52
CA ASN A 150 -15.89 7.19 18.07
C ASN A 150 -15.69 5.80 17.47
N LYS A 151 -16.61 5.42 16.58
CA LYS A 151 -16.48 4.19 15.81
C LYS A 151 -15.26 4.29 14.90
N ARG A 152 -14.47 3.21 14.82
CA ARG A 152 -13.39 3.11 13.83
C ARG A 152 -14.00 2.95 12.44
N THR A 153 -13.83 3.95 11.60
CA THR A 153 -14.37 4.02 10.23
C THR A 153 -13.28 3.84 9.17
N PHE A 154 -12.01 3.80 9.57
CA PHE A 154 -10.87 3.67 8.67
C PHE A 154 -9.95 2.52 9.09
N PHE A 155 -9.52 1.69 8.15
CA PHE A 155 -8.62 0.57 8.41
C PHE A 155 -7.58 0.42 7.30
N ILE A 156 -6.32 0.23 7.67
CA ILE A 156 -5.27 -0.21 6.74
C ILE A 156 -4.75 -1.57 7.18
N ARG A 157 -4.86 -2.57 6.32
CA ARG A 157 -4.29 -3.91 6.53
C ARG A 157 -3.08 -4.08 5.65
N THR A 158 -1.96 -4.47 6.22
CA THR A 158 -0.74 -4.78 5.48
C THR A 158 -0.33 -6.22 5.74
N LEU A 159 0.07 -6.92 4.68
CA LEU A 159 0.62 -8.27 4.77
C LEU A 159 2.01 -8.27 4.13
N GLY A 160 2.98 -8.78 4.89
CA GLY A 160 4.36 -8.80 4.45
C GLY A 160 5.25 -9.71 5.26
N ILE A 161 6.54 -9.42 5.19
CA ILE A 161 7.59 -10.15 5.89
C ILE A 161 7.88 -9.46 7.23
N PRO A 162 8.07 -10.19 8.35
CA PRO A 162 8.52 -9.59 9.59
C PRO A 162 9.86 -8.87 9.42
N MET A 163 9.95 -7.64 9.93
CA MET A 163 11.15 -6.78 9.88
C MET A 163 11.83 -6.61 11.24
N GLU A 164 11.29 -7.21 12.31
CA GLU A 164 11.81 -7.00 13.66
C GLU A 164 13.27 -7.50 13.82
N GLY A 165 14.09 -6.66 14.45
CA GLY A 165 15.44 -7.03 14.92
C GLY A 165 16.54 -7.13 13.86
N LYS A 166 16.27 -6.87 12.57
CA LYS A 166 17.30 -6.90 11.51
C LYS A 166 17.54 -5.50 10.97
N LYS A 167 18.81 -5.08 10.87
CA LYS A 167 19.21 -3.93 10.03
C LYS A 167 18.93 -4.30 8.57
N VAL A 168 17.76 -3.94 8.09
CA VAL A 168 17.33 -4.20 6.72
C VAL A 168 17.78 -3.02 5.85
N SER A 169 18.40 -3.30 4.71
CA SER A 169 18.77 -2.23 3.78
C SER A 169 17.52 -1.56 3.22
N VAL A 170 17.60 -0.27 2.86
CA VAL A 170 16.47 0.51 2.29
C VAL A 170 15.82 -0.21 1.10
N LEU A 171 16.62 -0.89 0.28
CA LEU A 171 16.13 -1.71 -0.85
C LEU A 171 15.27 -2.89 -0.37
N LYS A 172 15.71 -3.60 0.68
CA LYS A 172 14.96 -4.72 1.25
C LYS A 172 13.71 -4.26 2.01
N GLN A 173 13.70 -3.04 2.55
CA GLN A 173 12.53 -2.43 3.20
C GLN A 173 11.42 -2.14 2.19
N LYS A 174 11.77 -1.70 0.98
CA LYS A 174 10.83 -1.49 -0.14
C LYS A 174 10.17 -2.76 -0.67
N GLU A 175 10.66 -3.93 -0.24
CA GLU A 175 10.24 -5.23 -0.73
C GLU A 175 9.41 -6.03 0.26
N VAL A 176 9.14 -5.47 1.44
CA VAL A 176 8.56 -6.16 2.59
C VAL A 176 7.10 -6.49 2.41
N LEU A 177 6.33 -5.52 1.93
CA LEU A 177 4.89 -5.67 1.76
C LEU A 177 4.59 -6.37 0.44
N GLN A 178 3.60 -7.26 0.51
CA GLN A 178 3.07 -7.99 -0.64
C GLN A 178 1.63 -7.59 -0.94
N TYR A 179 0.91 -7.13 0.09
CA TYR A 179 -0.48 -6.72 0.01
C TYR A 179 -0.77 -5.59 0.99
N VAL A 180 -1.52 -4.61 0.55
CA VAL A 180 -2.08 -3.54 1.39
C VAL A 180 -3.55 -3.36 1.02
N GLU A 181 -4.43 -3.30 2.01
CA GLU A 181 -5.84 -3.04 1.82
C GLU A 181 -6.27 -1.88 2.71
N VAL A 182 -6.91 -0.87 2.12
CA VAL A 182 -7.52 0.25 2.82
C VAL A 182 -9.03 0.02 2.79
N LEU A 183 -9.67 0.00 3.95
CA LEU A 183 -11.11 -0.11 4.11
C LEU A 183 -11.64 1.14 4.79
N MET A 184 -12.69 1.70 4.23
CA MET A 184 -13.30 2.96 4.67
C MET A 184 -14.81 2.79 4.78
N ASP A 185 -15.40 3.21 5.89
CA ASP A 185 -16.85 3.22 6.13
C ASP A 185 -17.39 4.64 5.89
N ILE A 186 -17.96 4.88 4.71
CA ILE A 186 -18.35 6.22 4.25
C ILE A 186 -19.79 6.59 4.61
N GLN A 187 -20.48 5.79 5.44
CA GLN A 187 -21.89 6.02 5.79
C GLN A 187 -22.11 7.35 6.53
N GLU A 188 -21.13 7.77 7.32
CA GLU A 188 -21.18 8.97 8.15
C GLU A 188 -20.56 10.18 7.45
N LEU A 189 -19.94 9.99 6.27
CA LEU A 189 -19.37 11.10 5.51
C LEU A 189 -20.48 11.95 4.89
N PRO A 190 -20.41 13.29 5.00
CA PRO A 190 -21.33 14.17 4.30
C PRO A 190 -21.16 14.02 2.79
N ASN A 191 -22.24 14.21 2.02
CA ASN A 191 -22.26 14.09 0.56
C ASN A 191 -21.75 12.73 0.03
N THR A 192 -21.81 11.67 0.83
CA THR A 192 -21.55 10.31 0.37
C THR A 192 -22.52 9.92 -0.75
N CYS A 193 -22.03 9.11 -1.68
CA CYS A 193 -22.85 8.45 -2.69
C CYS A 193 -23.69 7.30 -2.13
N PHE A 194 -23.44 6.90 -0.88
CA PHE A 194 -24.16 5.83 -0.22
C PHE A 194 -25.56 6.28 0.19
N VAL A 195 -26.58 5.56 -0.29
CA VAL A 195 -27.96 5.75 0.15
C VAL A 195 -28.30 4.63 1.13
N LYS A 196 -28.48 5.00 2.41
CA LYS A 196 -28.95 4.05 3.42
C LYS A 196 -30.36 3.60 3.04
N ILE A 197 -30.51 2.31 2.71
CA ILE A 197 -31.83 1.72 2.54
C ILE A 197 -32.49 1.75 3.92
N VAL A 198 -33.48 2.62 4.09
CA VAL A 198 -34.33 2.61 5.28
C VAL A 198 -35.18 1.35 5.14
N GLU A 199 -34.81 0.29 5.86
CA GLU A 199 -35.73 -0.82 6.11
C GLU A 199 -36.89 -0.27 6.93
N GLU A 200 -37.95 0.16 6.24
CA GLU A 200 -39.27 0.27 6.85
C GLU A 200 -39.62 -1.09 7.45
N ALA A 201 -40.15 -1.05 8.66
CA ALA A 201 -40.43 -2.18 9.52
C ALA A 201 -41.10 -3.36 8.78
N GLU A 202 -40.35 -4.43 8.54
CA GLU A 202 -40.90 -5.78 8.57
C GLU A 202 -40.22 -6.60 9.66
N GLU A 203 -41.04 -6.78 10.69
CA GLU A 203 -40.89 -7.60 11.86
C GLU A 203 -40.43 -9.04 11.53
N ASN A 204 -39.61 -9.59 12.41
CA ASN A 204 -39.35 -11.02 12.58
C ASN A 204 -38.61 -11.77 11.44
N LYS A 205 -37.27 -11.81 11.57
CA LYS A 205 -36.54 -13.09 11.60
C LYS A 205 -35.19 -12.92 12.29
N SER A 206 -35.06 -13.47 13.50
CA SER A 206 -33.78 -13.67 14.18
C SER A 206 -32.89 -14.59 13.33
N ARG A 207 -32.08 -14.03 12.44
CA ARG A 207 -30.99 -14.78 11.81
C ARG A 207 -29.77 -14.65 12.70
N SER A 208 -29.45 -15.73 13.41
CA SER A 208 -28.22 -15.83 14.19
C SER A 208 -27.03 -15.52 13.27
N ALA A 209 -26.37 -14.39 13.49
CA ALA A 209 -25.13 -14.02 12.82
C ALA A 209 -24.02 -14.97 13.29
N LYS A 210 -23.93 -16.13 12.66
CA LYS A 210 -22.86 -17.09 12.88
C LYS A 210 -21.59 -16.49 12.30
N ARG A 211 -20.79 -15.83 13.16
CA ARG A 211 -19.40 -15.43 12.87
C ARG A 211 -18.64 -16.65 12.34
N ARG A 212 -18.52 -16.76 11.02
CA ARG A 212 -17.62 -17.68 10.34
C ARG A 212 -16.44 -16.86 9.84
N GLY A 213 -15.25 -17.21 10.31
CA GLY A 213 -14.00 -16.61 9.89
C GLY A 213 -13.86 -16.62 8.37
N LEU A 214 -13.25 -15.54 7.87
CA LEU A 214 -12.86 -15.37 6.48
C LEU A 214 -12.12 -16.61 5.97
N ARG A 215 -12.81 -17.41 5.15
CA ARG A 215 -12.17 -18.42 4.32
C ARG A 215 -11.59 -17.70 3.11
N ALA A 216 -10.27 -17.72 2.99
CA ALA A 216 -9.59 -17.42 1.75
C ALA A 216 -9.98 -18.47 0.69
N GLY A 217 -10.47 -18.01 -0.45
CA GLY A 217 -10.72 -18.83 -1.64
C GLY A 217 -12.20 -18.97 -2.03
N ALA A 218 -12.53 -18.43 -3.20
CA ALA A 218 -13.76 -18.68 -3.99
C ALA A 218 -15.06 -17.95 -3.60
N GLY A 219 -14.99 -16.70 -3.15
CA GLY A 219 -16.18 -15.84 -2.90
C GLY A 219 -16.01 -14.39 -3.39
N GLU A 220 -15.25 -14.18 -4.45
CA GLU A 220 -14.77 -12.85 -4.85
C GLU A 220 -15.90 -11.96 -5.37
N LEU A 221 -16.88 -12.47 -6.12
CA LEU A 221 -18.00 -11.66 -6.61
C LEU A 221 -19.04 -11.28 -5.55
N ASP A 222 -19.41 -12.22 -4.66
CA ASP A 222 -20.42 -11.96 -3.61
C ASP A 222 -19.91 -11.00 -2.53
N SER A 223 -18.61 -11.03 -2.23
CA SER A 223 -18.04 -10.13 -1.21
C SER A 223 -17.90 -8.68 -1.70
N LEU A 224 -17.61 -8.46 -2.98
CA LEU A 224 -17.50 -7.12 -3.58
C LEU A 224 -18.83 -6.35 -3.51
N ASP A 225 -19.94 -7.05 -3.74
CA ASP A 225 -21.29 -6.47 -3.71
C ASP A 225 -21.74 -6.17 -2.26
N VAL A 226 -21.26 -6.94 -1.28
CA VAL A 226 -21.55 -6.72 0.15
C VAL A 226 -20.87 -5.46 0.70
N PHE A 227 -19.64 -5.13 0.27
CA PHE A 227 -18.97 -3.90 0.71
C PHE A 227 -19.70 -2.64 0.23
N SER A 228 -20.03 -2.60 -1.06
CA SER A 228 -20.77 -1.50 -1.67
C SER A 228 -22.15 -1.31 -1.03
N LYS A 229 -22.89 -2.41 -0.79
CA LYS A 229 -24.20 -2.40 -0.13
C LYS A 229 -24.17 -1.92 1.32
N ASN A 230 -23.03 -2.03 2.00
CA ASN A 230 -22.86 -1.60 3.38
C ASN A 230 -22.19 -0.22 3.49
N GLY A 231 -22.08 0.55 2.40
CA GLY A 231 -21.44 1.86 2.43
C GLY A 231 -19.94 1.79 2.74
N GLN A 232 -19.29 0.69 2.36
CA GLN A 232 -17.86 0.50 2.56
C GLN A 232 -17.11 0.62 1.24
N VAL A 233 -15.96 1.29 1.28
CA VAL A 233 -15.01 1.42 0.18
C VAL A 233 -13.79 0.57 0.50
N SER A 234 -13.36 -0.24 -0.47
CA SER A 234 -12.17 -1.07 -0.37
C SER A 234 -11.20 -0.72 -1.48
N ILE A 235 -9.96 -0.39 -1.11
CA ILE A 235 -8.85 -0.15 -2.03
C ILE A 235 -7.78 -1.18 -1.74
N ARG A 236 -7.49 -2.06 -2.69
CA ARG A 236 -6.52 -3.15 -2.55
C ARG A 236 -5.32 -2.91 -3.44
N PHE A 237 -4.14 -2.98 -2.86
CA PHE A 237 -2.86 -2.95 -3.53
C PHE A 237 -2.23 -4.34 -3.46
N THR A 238 -2.01 -4.96 -4.61
CA THR A 238 -1.37 -6.27 -4.72
C THR A 238 -0.09 -6.16 -5.53
N LYS A 239 1.03 -6.63 -4.98
CA LYS A 239 2.32 -6.49 -5.65
C LYS A 239 2.38 -7.34 -6.92
N LYS A 240 2.74 -6.74 -8.06
CA LYS A 240 2.76 -7.44 -9.37
C LYS A 240 3.85 -8.49 -9.49
N SER A 241 5.01 -8.21 -8.91
CA SER A 241 6.18 -9.08 -9.04
C SER A 241 6.90 -9.23 -7.71
N PRO A 242 7.48 -10.42 -7.45
CA PRO A 242 8.40 -10.59 -6.34
C PRO A 242 9.53 -9.60 -6.36
N SER A 243 10.03 -9.31 -5.15
CA SER A 243 11.36 -8.74 -4.95
C SER A 243 12.31 -9.39 -5.93
N LYS A 244 12.84 -8.61 -6.88
CA LYS A 244 13.82 -9.15 -7.82
C LYS A 244 15.04 -9.45 -6.96
N LEU A 245 15.32 -10.73 -6.72
CA LEU A 245 16.57 -11.16 -6.09
C LEU A 245 17.69 -10.36 -6.74
N THR A 246 18.53 -9.75 -5.92
CA THR A 246 19.65 -8.95 -6.46
C THR A 246 20.47 -9.83 -7.41
N PHE A 247 21.13 -9.24 -8.41
CA PHE A 247 21.96 -9.99 -9.36
C PHE A 247 22.90 -10.95 -8.62
N TYR A 248 23.51 -10.48 -7.53
CA TYR A 248 24.35 -11.30 -6.67
C TYR A 248 23.59 -12.46 -6.01
N GLU A 249 22.42 -12.24 -5.41
CA GLU A 249 21.62 -13.32 -4.80
C GLU A 249 21.16 -14.35 -5.84
N LYS A 250 20.80 -13.91 -7.06
CA LYS A 250 20.42 -14.78 -8.17
C LYS A 250 21.57 -15.67 -8.65
N TYR A 251 22.80 -15.16 -8.67
CA TYR A 251 23.97 -15.87 -9.19
C TYR A 251 24.94 -16.34 -8.11
N LYS A 252 24.61 -16.24 -6.82
CA LYS A 252 25.49 -16.57 -5.69
C LYS A 252 26.04 -17.98 -5.78
N ALA A 253 25.20 -18.97 -6.08
CA ALA A 253 25.61 -20.36 -6.22
C ALA A 253 26.58 -20.53 -7.41
N SER A 254 26.32 -19.85 -8.53
CA SER A 254 27.20 -19.85 -9.70
C SER A 254 28.55 -19.20 -9.37
N PHE A 255 28.57 -18.08 -8.66
CA PHE A 255 29.81 -17.44 -8.23
C PHE A 255 30.60 -18.30 -7.24
N MET A 256 29.93 -18.93 -6.28
CA MET A 256 30.56 -19.87 -5.34
C MET A 256 31.17 -21.06 -6.07
N PHE A 257 30.46 -21.61 -7.06
CA PHE A 257 30.96 -22.71 -7.88
C PHE A 257 32.18 -22.29 -8.71
N VAL A 258 32.13 -21.14 -9.38
CA VAL A 258 33.26 -20.60 -10.16
C VAL A 258 34.47 -20.34 -9.26
N GLY A 259 34.25 -19.76 -8.08
CA GLY A 259 35.31 -19.53 -7.09
C GLY A 259 35.96 -20.83 -6.60
N ALA A 260 35.15 -21.83 -6.23
CA ALA A 260 35.63 -23.14 -5.81
C ALA A 260 36.39 -23.86 -6.94
N PHE A 261 35.87 -23.81 -8.17
CA PHE A 261 36.49 -24.42 -9.34
C PHE A 261 37.85 -23.78 -9.70
N LEU A 262 37.92 -22.44 -9.69
CA LEU A 262 39.17 -21.71 -9.91
C LEU A 262 40.19 -22.01 -8.81
N GLY A 263 39.76 -22.00 -7.55
CA GLY A 263 40.60 -22.37 -6.41
C GLY A 263 41.17 -23.78 -6.55
N PHE A 264 40.31 -24.75 -6.88
CA PHE A 264 40.73 -26.13 -7.15
C PHE A 264 41.75 -26.22 -8.29
N ARG A 265 41.52 -25.51 -9.41
CA ARG A 265 42.45 -25.48 -10.54
C ARG A 265 43.81 -24.88 -10.17
N ILE A 266 43.84 -23.81 -9.38
CA ILE A 266 45.08 -23.18 -8.93
C ILE A 266 45.86 -24.14 -8.01
N VAL A 267 45.19 -24.76 -7.03
CA VAL A 267 45.80 -25.73 -6.12
C VAL A 267 46.36 -26.92 -6.91
N ASN A 268 45.59 -27.50 -7.82
CA ASN A 268 46.07 -28.60 -8.67
C ASN A 268 47.27 -28.20 -9.52
N LYS A 269 47.27 -26.99 -10.08
CA LYS A 269 48.40 -26.50 -10.89
C LYS A 269 49.67 -26.31 -10.05
N ILE A 270 49.54 -25.81 -8.81
CA ILE A 270 50.66 -25.68 -7.87
C ILE A 270 51.19 -27.05 -7.44
N VAL A 271 50.30 -27.98 -7.09
CA VAL A 271 50.66 -29.35 -6.69
C VAL A 271 51.36 -30.08 -7.83
N GLN A 272 50.79 -30.06 -9.04
CA GLN A 272 51.43 -30.65 -10.21
C GLN A 272 52.79 -30.03 -10.52
N HIS A 273 52.92 -28.71 -10.38
CA HIS A 273 54.21 -28.05 -10.60
C HIS A 273 55.26 -28.45 -9.54
N LYS A 274 54.83 -28.69 -8.30
CA LYS A 274 55.70 -29.07 -7.18
C LYS A 274 56.13 -30.55 -7.22
N PHE A 275 55.32 -31.43 -7.83
CA PHE A 275 55.63 -32.86 -8.00
C PHE A 275 56.23 -33.22 -9.37
N SER A 276 56.30 -32.26 -10.30
CA SER A 276 56.95 -32.41 -11.61
C SER A 276 58.40 -31.89 -11.64
N ARG A 277 58.94 -31.43 -10.51
CA ARG A 277 60.36 -31.13 -10.26
C ARG A 277 60.92 -32.13 -9.26
#